data_AF-A0A022PUS2-F1
#
_entry.id   AF-A0A022PUS2-F1
#
_cell.length_a   1.000
_cell.length_b   1.000
_cell.length_c   1.000
_cell.angle_alpha   90.00
_cell.angle_beta   90.00
_cell.angle_gamma   90.00
#
_symmetry.space_group_name_H-M   'P 1'
#
loop_
_entity.id
_entity.type
_entity.pdbx_description
1 polymer ?
#
loop_
_entity_poly.entity_id
_entity_poly.type
_entity_poly.pdbx_seq_one_letter_code
_entity_poly.pdbx_strand_id
1 'polypeptide(L)'
;NNQGGIEAARFISSLVTHAHKITAIDARYNLMPTESLSVISAGLRASKGTLEHLDLSGNSLCDQLVDEASVLAEFRIHGHCPLNISLSAAPNVPYDNDP
;
A
#
# COMPACT_ATOMS: atom_id res chain seq x y z
N ASN A 1 10.64 7.39 -14.26
CA ASN A 1 10.59 6.07 -13.60
C ASN A 1 9.95 6.23 -12.24
N ASN A 2 8.74 5.72 -12.03
CA ASN A 2 8.09 5.73 -10.72
C ASN A 2 8.39 4.41 -9.98
N GLN A 3 9.69 4.10 -9.84
CA GLN A 3 10.19 2.89 -9.19
C GLN A 3 10.29 3.09 -7.67
N GLY A 4 9.21 3.56 -7.05
CA GLY A 4 9.18 3.80 -5.60
C GLY A 4 9.53 2.56 -4.80
N GLY A 5 9.11 1.39 -5.27
CA GLY A 5 9.47 0.09 -4.70
C GLY A 5 9.21 0.02 -3.20
N ILE A 6 10.05 -0.72 -2.48
CA ILE A 6 9.95 -0.83 -1.02
C ILE A 6 10.17 0.51 -0.29
N GLU A 7 10.86 1.47 -0.91
CA GLU A 7 11.10 2.79 -0.31
C GLU A 7 9.84 3.64 -0.27
N ALA A 8 8.94 3.52 -1.26
CA ALA A 8 7.62 4.13 -1.20
C ALA A 8 6.81 3.62 -0.01
N ALA A 9 6.88 2.31 0.26
CA ALA A 9 6.24 1.69 1.42
C ALA A 9 6.79 2.23 2.75
N ARG A 10 8.12 2.39 2.85
CA ARG A 10 8.78 2.99 4.02
C ARG A 10 8.39 4.46 4.20
N PHE A 11 8.32 5.20 3.10
CA PHE A 11 7.88 6.59 3.12
C PHE A 11 6.45 6.71 3.63
N ILE A 12 5.53 5.90 3.11
CA ILE A 12 4.12 5.86 3.58
C ILE A 12 4.08 5.50 5.06
N SER A 13 4.82 4.48 5.50
CA SER A 13 4.90 4.07 6.90
C SER A 13 5.38 5.21 7.82
N SER A 14 6.43 5.92 7.41
CA SER A 14 6.92 7.11 8.13
C SER A 14 5.91 8.26 8.09
N LEU A 15 5.24 8.46 6.96
CA LEU A 15 4.25 9.51 6.78
C LEU A 15 3.04 9.30 7.70
N VAL A 16 2.45 8.11 7.73
CA VAL A 16 1.26 7.81 8.55
C VAL A 16 1.56 7.81 10.05
N THR A 17 2.80 7.53 10.44
CA THR A 17 3.22 7.54 11.85
C THR A 17 3.42 8.97 12.38
N HIS A 18 3.95 9.89 11.57
CA HIS A 18 4.25 11.26 12.01
C HIS A 18 3.17 12.28 11.63
N ALA A 19 2.39 12.03 10.58
CA ALA A 19 1.43 12.99 10.06
C ALA A 19 0.01 12.68 10.53
N HIS A 20 -0.36 13.23 11.69
CA HIS A 20 -1.65 12.94 12.33
C HIS A 20 -2.89 13.56 11.66
N LYS A 21 -2.70 14.46 10.68
CA LYS A 21 -3.78 15.18 9.99
C LYS A 21 -4.04 14.68 8.57
N ILE A 22 -3.28 13.70 8.09
CA ILE A 22 -3.48 13.16 6.75
C ILE A 22 -4.70 12.26 6.77
N THR A 23 -5.62 12.52 5.84
CA THR A 23 -6.86 11.77 5.67
C THR A 23 -6.83 10.85 4.47
N ALA A 24 -6.03 11.17 3.44
CA ALA A 24 -5.91 10.36 2.23
C ALA A 24 -4.48 10.30 1.70
N ILE A 25 -4.06 9.13 1.22
CA ILE A 25 -2.79 8.92 0.53
C ILE A 25 -3.07 8.20 -0.79
N ASP A 26 -2.64 8.81 -1.90
CA ASP A 26 -2.58 8.17 -3.22
C ASP A 26 -1.15 7.65 -3.43
N ALA A 27 -1.00 6.33 -3.41
CA ALA A 27 0.27 5.64 -3.61
C ALA A 27 0.18 4.63 -4.76
N ARG A 28 -0.67 4.90 -5.75
CA ARG A 28 -0.81 4.06 -6.92
C ARG A 28 0.46 4.00 -7.77
N TYR A 29 0.65 2.89 -8.48
CA TYR A 29 1.72 2.71 -9.48
C TYR A 29 3.13 3.09 -8.98
N ASN A 30 3.46 2.68 -7.76
CA ASN A 30 4.79 2.87 -7.17
C ASN A 30 5.68 1.62 -7.30
N LEU A 31 5.21 0.55 -7.97
CA LEU A 31 5.92 -0.73 -8.12
C LEU A 31 6.30 -1.34 -6.76
N MET A 32 5.45 -1.15 -5.74
CA MET A 32 5.67 -1.74 -4.42
C MET A 32 5.54 -3.27 -4.48
N PRO A 33 6.56 -4.04 -4.05
CA PRO A 33 6.47 -5.50 -3.99
C PRO A 33 5.68 -5.97 -2.76
N THR A 34 5.27 -7.24 -2.71
CA THR A 34 4.44 -7.83 -1.64
C THR A 34 4.96 -7.53 -0.23
N GLU A 35 6.28 -7.50 -0.01
CA GLU A 35 6.89 -7.20 1.31
C GLU A 35 6.55 -5.79 1.83
N SER A 36 6.15 -4.90 0.93
CA SER A 36 5.68 -3.55 1.25
C SER A 36 4.44 -3.54 2.14
N LEU A 37 3.59 -4.56 2.02
CA LEU A 37 2.38 -4.69 2.83
C LEU A 37 2.70 -4.71 4.32
N SER A 38 3.70 -5.49 4.73
CA SER A 38 4.13 -5.58 6.12
C SER A 38 4.74 -4.29 6.66
N VAL A 39 5.42 -3.52 5.80
CA VAL A 39 5.98 -2.21 6.16
C VAL A 39 4.88 -1.17 6.37
N ILE A 40 3.90 -1.12 5.46
CA ILE A 40 2.77 -0.21 5.52
C ILE A 40 1.85 -0.61 6.69
N SER A 41 1.56 -1.90 6.86
CA SER A 41 0.71 -2.40 7.95
C SER A 41 1.32 -2.10 9.31
N ALA A 42 2.65 -2.20 9.46
CA ALA A 42 3.36 -1.79 10.67
C ALA A 42 3.22 -0.28 10.94
N GLY A 43 3.36 0.56 9.92
CA GLY A 43 3.18 2.01 10.05
C GLY A 43 1.76 2.39 10.44
N LEU A 44 0.76 1.76 9.81
CA LEU A 44 -0.65 1.97 10.12
C LEU A 44 -0.99 1.54 11.55
N ARG A 45 -0.45 0.41 12.04
CA ARG A 45 -0.62 -0.02 13.44
C ARG A 45 0.01 0.97 14.43
N ALA A 46 1.12 1.61 14.07
CA ALA A 46 1.79 2.60 14.90
C ALA A 46 1.17 4.02 14.76
N SER A 47 0.37 4.25 13.71
CA SER A 47 -0.29 5.51 13.45
C SER A 47 -1.37 5.79 14.51
N LYS A 48 -1.42 7.05 14.94
CA LYS A 48 -2.51 7.62 15.73
C LYS A 48 -3.28 8.67 14.93
N GLY A 49 -3.09 8.68 13.61
CA GLY A 49 -3.62 9.70 12.70
C GLY A 49 -5.04 9.42 12.24
N THR A 50 -5.58 10.37 11.49
CA THR A 50 -6.95 10.33 10.94
C THR A 50 -6.98 9.79 9.51
N LEU A 51 -6.11 8.84 9.16
CA LEU A 51 -6.07 8.32 7.79
C LEU A 51 -7.34 7.53 7.50
N GLU A 52 -8.09 7.98 6.49
CA GLU A 52 -9.36 7.40 6.06
C GLU A 52 -9.22 6.67 4.71
N HIS A 53 -8.26 7.08 3.87
CA HIS A 53 -8.09 6.50 2.54
C HIS A 53 -6.64 6.23 2.21
N LEU A 54 -6.36 5.03 1.68
CA LEU A 54 -5.05 4.64 1.18
C LEU A 54 -5.23 3.88 -0.14
N ASP A 55 -4.83 4.51 -1.23
CA ASP A 55 -4.89 3.89 -2.56
C ASP A 55 -3.54 3.26 -2.91
N LEU A 56 -3.52 1.93 -3.03
CA LEU A 56 -2.37 1.12 -3.40
C LEU A 56 -2.55 0.44 -4.77
N SER A 57 -3.54 0.87 -5.55
CA SER A 57 -3.84 0.32 -6.87
C SER A 57 -2.65 0.39 -7.84
N GLY A 58 -2.50 -0.61 -8.70
CA GLY A 58 -1.41 -0.66 -9.67
C GLY A 58 -0.04 -0.94 -9.08
N ASN A 59 0.03 -1.48 -7.86
CA ASN A 59 1.27 -2.03 -7.27
C ASN A 59 1.27 -3.55 -7.32
N SER A 60 2.46 -4.15 -7.33
CA SER A 60 2.70 -5.61 -7.31
C SER A 60 2.54 -6.22 -5.91
N LEU A 61 1.46 -5.86 -5.21
CA LEU A 61 1.21 -6.29 -3.83
C LEU A 61 0.49 -7.63 -3.74
N CYS A 62 -0.23 -8.02 -4.81
CA CYS A 62 -1.02 -9.25 -4.87
C CYS A 62 -0.37 -10.34 -5.74
N ASP A 63 0.79 -10.09 -6.36
CA ASP A 63 1.43 -11.03 -7.30
C ASP A 63 1.80 -12.38 -6.65
N GLN A 64 1.94 -12.42 -5.32
CA GLN A 64 2.20 -13.63 -4.54
C GLN A 64 1.06 -14.03 -3.58
N LEU A 65 0.10 -13.13 -3.34
CA LEU A 65 -1.01 -13.37 -2.42
C LEU A 65 -2.25 -13.73 -3.22
N VAL A 66 -2.62 -15.00 -3.15
CA VAL A 66 -3.74 -15.63 -3.90
C VAL A 66 -5.11 -15.00 -3.56
N ASP A 67 -5.17 -14.11 -2.57
CA ASP A 67 -6.41 -13.59 -2.03
C ASP A 67 -6.28 -12.13 -1.57
N GLU A 68 -6.94 -11.22 -2.29
CA GLU A 68 -7.07 -9.80 -1.91
C GLU A 68 -7.67 -9.63 -0.51
N ALA A 69 -8.52 -10.56 -0.06
CA ALA A 69 -9.10 -10.50 1.27
C ALA A 69 -8.05 -10.73 2.37
N SER A 70 -7.02 -11.53 2.10
CA SER A 70 -5.89 -11.74 3.02
C SER A 70 -5.03 -10.48 3.14
N VAL A 71 -4.81 -9.76 2.04
CA VAL A 71 -4.13 -8.45 2.03
C VAL A 71 -4.93 -7.43 2.83
N LEU A 72 -6.25 -7.35 2.59
CA LEU A 72 -7.14 -6.46 3.33
C LEU A 72 -7.21 -6.82 4.82
N ALA A 73 -7.13 -8.10 5.18
CA ALA A 73 -7.10 -8.55 6.56
C ALA A 73 -5.84 -8.07 7.30
N GLU A 74 -4.68 -8.02 6.63
CA GLU A 74 -3.43 -7.51 7.21
C GLU A 74 -3.56 -6.04 7.65
N PHE A 75 -4.39 -5.27 6.95
CA PHE A 75 -4.66 -3.88 7.28
C PHE A 75 -5.80 -3.65 8.29
N ARG A 76 -6.66 -4.64 8.52
CA ARG A 76 -7.81 -4.56 9.42
C ARG A 76 -7.50 -4.82 10.90
N ILE A 77 -6.23 -4.88 11.29
CA ILE A 77 -5.78 -5.40 12.60
C ILE A 77 -6.17 -4.55 13.83
N HIS A 78 -6.77 -3.36 13.70
CA HIS A 78 -7.41 -2.70 14.85
C HIS A 78 -8.82 -2.28 14.46
N GLY A 79 -9.83 -2.95 15.04
CA GLY A 79 -11.26 -2.90 14.72
C GLY A 79 -11.94 -1.55 14.96
N HIS A 80 -11.34 -0.45 14.51
CA HIS A 80 -11.82 0.90 14.69
C HIS A 80 -11.38 1.90 13.60
N CYS A 81 -10.84 1.44 12.47
CA CYS A 81 -10.42 2.35 11.40
C CYS A 81 -11.32 2.17 10.16
N PRO A 82 -12.06 3.20 9.72
CA PRO A 82 -12.76 3.21 8.44
C PRO A 82 -11.78 3.43 7.28
N LEU A 83 -10.59 2.81 7.34
CA LEU A 83 -9.57 2.94 6.32
C LEU A 83 -10.03 2.21 5.06
N ASN A 84 -10.41 2.98 4.04
CA ASN A 84 -10.77 2.45 2.74
C ASN A 84 -9.48 2.24 1.94
N ILE A 85 -9.15 0.97 1.70
CA ILE A 85 -7.96 0.56 0.97
C ILE A 85 -8.39 0.10 -0.42
N SER A 86 -7.85 0.78 -1.43
CA SER A 86 -8.03 0.37 -2.82
C SER A 86 -6.83 -0.45 -3.26
N LEU A 87 -7.09 -1.69 -3.66
CA LEU A 87 -6.15 -2.61 -4.26
C LEU A 87 -6.62 -2.90 -5.69
N SER A 88 -5.70 -2.86 -6.63
CA SER A 88 -5.91 -3.33 -7.99
C SER A 88 -4.56 -3.82 -8.48
N ALA A 89 -4.50 -5.04 -9.01
CA ALA A 89 -3.25 -5.53 -9.59
C ALA A 89 -2.85 -4.63 -10.76
N ALA A 90 -1.56 -4.29 -10.85
CA ALA A 90 -1.04 -3.74 -12.09
C ALA A 90 -1.29 -4.76 -13.21
N PRO A 91 -1.78 -4.35 -14.40
CA PRO A 91 -1.81 -5.27 -15.51
C PRO A 91 -0.38 -5.77 -15.75
N ASN A 92 -0.21 -7.10 -15.77
CA ASN A 92 1.00 -7.77 -16.24
C ASN A 92 1.16 -7.45 -17.73
N VAL A 93 1.54 -6.22 -18.05
CA VAL A 93 1.97 -5.86 -19.40
C VAL A 93 3.44 -6.29 -19.46
N PRO A 94 3.79 -7.28 -20.29
CA PRO A 94 5.17 -7.48 -20.66
C PRO A 94 5.56 -6.17 -21.34
N TYR A 95 6.50 -5.42 -20.75
CA TYR A 95 7.18 -4.40 -21.51
C TYR A 95 7.83 -5.14 -22.66
N ASP A 96 7.27 -4.93 -23.85
CA ASP A 96 7.82 -5.39 -25.11
C ASP A 96 9.20 -4.76 -25.20
N ASN A 97 10.22 -5.53 -24.84
CA ASN A 97 11.60 -5.19 -25.11
C ASN A 97 11.75 -5.43 -26.61
N ASP A 98 11.21 -4.54 -27.43
CA ASP A 98 11.59 -4.44 -28.81
C ASP A 98 13.02 -3.83 -28.87
N PRO A 99 13.86 -4.34 -29.80
CA PRO A 99 15.30 -4.62 -29.62
C PRO A 99 16.26 -3.42 -29.59
#